data_AF-A0A1L9TQ79-F1
#
_entry.id   AF-A0A1L9TQ79-F1
#
_cell.length_a   1.000
_cell.length_b   1.000
_cell.length_c   1.000
_cell.angle_alpha   90.00
_cell.angle_beta   90.00
_cell.angle_gamma   90.00
#
_symmetry.space_group_name_H-M   'P 1'
#
loop_
_entity.id
_entity.type
_entity.pdbx_description
1 polymer ?
#
loop_
_entity_poly.entity_id
_entity_poly.type
_entity_poly.pdbx_seq_one_letter_code
_entity_poly.pdbx_strand_id
1 'polypeptide(L)'
;MEQIHNEFRDTWTQLKQACPLDSQAQSYSYPATEGEGEDLSNEEIIMLGLSFCEGLSMHHSIEERFIFPLLAARMPEFGTSGILAEQHELIHDGLVRMRGYLNRCERADAGEGLDRSEVRRFMGGFEQVLWEHLDGEVAVLGGENMRRFWSLDEVRRFPM
;
A
#
# COMPACT_ATOMS: atom_id res chain seq x y z
N MET A 1 -6.74 -8.32 -7.27
CA MET A 1 -6.52 -8.48 -5.82
C MET A 1 -5.10 -8.98 -5.60
N GLU A 2 -4.84 -10.29 -5.47
CA GLU A 2 -3.50 -10.79 -5.07
C GLU A 2 -2.32 -10.24 -5.89
N GLN A 3 -2.42 -10.23 -7.23
CA GLN A 3 -1.37 -9.67 -8.09
C GLN A 3 -1.10 -8.18 -7.79
N ILE A 4 -2.14 -7.34 -7.80
CA ILE A 4 -2.03 -5.91 -7.52
C ILE A 4 -1.52 -5.67 -6.09
N HIS A 5 -1.96 -6.47 -5.12
CA HIS A 5 -1.48 -6.35 -3.74
C HIS A 5 0.01 -6.69 -3.63
N ASN A 6 0.50 -7.64 -4.41
CA ASN A 6 1.92 -7.96 -4.46
C ASN A 6 2.74 -6.81 -5.06
N GLU A 7 2.24 -6.12 -6.09
CA GLU A 7 2.88 -4.91 -6.61
C GLU A 7 2.99 -3.81 -5.54
N PHE A 8 1.97 -3.64 -4.69
CA PHE A 8 2.05 -2.74 -3.54
C PHE A 8 3.06 -3.21 -2.49
N ARG A 9 3.11 -4.51 -2.17
CA ARG A 9 4.09 -5.07 -1.23
C ARG A 9 5.53 -4.89 -1.70
N ASP A 10 5.77 -5.07 -2.99
CA ASP A 10 7.08 -4.90 -3.60
C ASP A 10 7.52 -3.44 -3.52
N THR A 11 6.64 -2.52 -3.92
CA THR A 11 6.87 -1.07 -3.83
C THR A 11 7.11 -0.63 -2.38
N TRP A 12 6.30 -1.12 -1.43
CA TRP A 12 6.47 -0.87 0.00
C TRP A 12 7.83 -1.34 0.50
N THR A 13 8.23 -2.56 0.12
CA THR A 13 9.50 -3.15 0.54
C THR A 13 10.68 -2.33 0.01
N GLN A 14 10.62 -1.91 -1.25
CA GLN A 14 11.64 -1.06 -1.86
C GLN A 14 11.76 0.30 -1.13
N LEU A 15 10.63 0.97 -0.85
CA LEU A 15 10.61 2.22 -0.08
C LEU A 15 11.17 2.04 1.33
N LYS A 16 10.80 0.94 2.00
CA LYS A 16 11.25 0.63 3.37
C LYS A 16 12.74 0.36 3.45
N GLN A 17 13.32 -0.30 2.43
CA GLN A 17 14.76 -0.55 2.32
C GLN A 17 15.52 0.75 2.06
N ALA A 18 15.01 1.61 1.17
CA ALA A 18 15.63 2.91 0.88
C ALA A 18 15.54 3.92 2.05
N CYS A 19 14.61 3.70 2.99
CA CYS A 19 14.40 4.51 4.19
C CYS A 19 14.59 3.66 5.48
N PRO A 20 15.84 3.27 5.83
CA PRO A 20 16.10 2.52 7.05
C PRO A 20 15.87 3.38 8.30
N LEU A 21 15.48 2.74 9.40
CA LEU A 21 15.56 3.37 10.72
C LEU A 21 17.04 3.59 11.09
N ASP A 22 17.35 4.63 11.86
CA ASP A 22 18.72 4.93 12.32
C ASP A 22 19.41 3.72 12.98
N SER A 23 18.64 2.85 13.66
CA SER A 23 19.14 1.61 14.28
C SER A 23 19.50 0.50 13.29
N GLN A 24 19.06 0.60 12.02
CA GLN A 24 19.34 -0.35 10.94
C GLN A 24 20.33 0.21 9.90
N ALA A 25 20.57 1.53 9.88
CA ALA A 25 21.54 2.16 8.99
C ALA A 25 22.98 1.61 9.17
N GLN A 26 23.30 1.07 10.36
CA GLN A 26 24.60 0.44 10.64
C GLN A 26 24.71 -1.04 10.20
N SER A 27 23.61 -1.74 9.89
CA SER A 27 23.64 -3.17 9.56
C SER A 27 23.72 -3.48 8.06
N TYR A 28 23.55 -2.48 7.19
CA TYR A 28 23.64 -2.62 5.74
C TYR A 28 25.00 -2.15 5.21
N SER A 29 26.08 -2.74 5.71
CA SER A 29 27.39 -2.68 5.05
C SER A 29 27.62 -4.00 4.31
N TYR A 30 26.95 -4.20 3.16
CA TYR A 30 27.33 -5.26 2.24
C TYR A 30 28.63 -4.83 1.51
N PRO A 31 29.60 -5.73 1.30
CA PRO A 31 30.77 -5.41 0.49
C PRO A 31 30.30 -5.16 -0.95
N ALA A 32 30.55 -3.96 -1.46
CA ALA A 32 30.26 -3.59 -2.83
C ALA A 32 31.00 -4.54 -3.80
N THR A 33 30.27 -5.44 -4.43
CA THR A 33 30.72 -6.09 -5.67
C THR A 33 30.39 -5.13 -6.82
N GLU A 34 31.41 -4.78 -7.61
CA GLU A 34 31.29 -3.86 -8.73
C GLU A 34 30.15 -4.31 -9.68
N GLY A 35 29.05 -3.55 -9.68
CA GLY A 35 27.91 -3.74 -10.60
C GLY A 35 26.51 -3.88 -9.98
N GLU A 36 26.34 -3.94 -8.66
CA GLU A 36 25.01 -4.10 -8.03
C GLU A 36 24.73 -2.99 -6.99
N GLY A 37 23.65 -2.23 -7.23
CA GLY A 37 22.88 -1.49 -6.22
C GLY A 37 23.38 -0.08 -5.89
N GLU A 38 23.11 0.90 -6.76
CA GLU A 38 23.06 2.29 -6.28
C GLU A 38 21.83 2.47 -5.38
N ASP A 39 22.04 2.93 -4.15
CA ASP A 39 20.95 3.32 -3.25
C ASP A 39 20.07 4.36 -3.96
N LEU A 40 18.74 4.18 -3.91
CA LEU A 40 17.80 5.14 -4.51
C LEU A 40 18.14 6.57 -4.07
N SER A 41 18.19 7.48 -5.04
CA SER A 41 18.32 8.91 -4.80
C SER A 41 17.07 9.44 -4.07
N ASN A 42 17.20 10.61 -3.45
CA ASN A 42 16.06 11.23 -2.77
C ASN A 42 14.92 11.56 -3.73
N GLU A 43 15.22 11.93 -4.98
CA GLU A 43 14.22 12.16 -6.03
C GLU A 43 13.47 10.87 -6.37
N GLU A 44 14.19 9.75 -6.57
CA GLU A 44 13.57 8.45 -6.84
C GLU A 44 12.69 7.98 -5.68
N ILE A 45 13.11 8.18 -4.43
CA ILE A 45 12.29 7.86 -3.24
C ILE A 45 11.02 8.70 -3.22
N ILE A 46 11.10 10.00 -3.52
CA ILE A 46 9.94 10.89 -3.58
C ILE A 46 8.96 10.39 -4.65
N MET A 47 9.45 10.14 -5.88
CA MET A 47 8.61 9.69 -6.99
C MET A 47 7.97 8.34 -6.72
N LEU A 48 8.74 7.38 -6.20
CA LEU A 48 8.25 6.05 -5.84
C LEU A 48 7.18 6.13 -4.74
N GLY A 49 7.40 6.95 -3.71
CA GLY A 49 6.45 7.14 -2.62
C GLY A 49 5.17 7.86 -3.04
N LEU A 50 5.25 8.85 -3.94
CA LEU A 50 4.09 9.54 -4.51
C LEU A 50 3.26 8.58 -5.38
N SER A 51 3.92 7.81 -6.25
CA SER A 51 3.29 6.78 -7.08
C SER A 51 2.59 5.73 -6.24
N PHE A 52 3.24 5.23 -5.19
CA PHE A 52 2.63 4.30 -4.22
C PHE A 52 1.36 4.89 -3.60
N CYS A 53 1.44 6.13 -3.09
CA CYS A 53 0.30 6.78 -2.43
C CYS A 53 -0.88 6.99 -3.38
N GLU A 54 -0.63 7.41 -4.62
CA GLU A 54 -1.67 7.61 -5.63
C GLU A 54 -2.28 6.28 -6.07
N GLY A 55 -1.45 5.29 -6.39
CA GLY A 55 -1.88 3.97 -6.84
C GLY A 55 -2.76 3.27 -5.80
N LEU A 56 -2.31 3.23 -4.54
CA LEU A 56 -3.07 2.58 -3.46
C LEU A 56 -4.37 3.33 -3.15
N SER A 57 -4.36 4.67 -3.16
CA SER A 57 -5.58 5.46 -2.98
C SER A 57 -6.60 5.19 -4.09
N MET A 58 -6.15 5.08 -5.35
CA MET A 58 -7.02 4.79 -6.49
C MET A 58 -7.61 3.38 -6.41
N HIS A 59 -6.78 2.40 -6.08
CA HIS A 59 -7.20 1.01 -5.87
C HIS A 59 -8.34 0.90 -4.85
N HIS A 60 -8.14 1.44 -3.64
CA HIS A 60 -9.19 1.46 -2.61
C HIS A 60 -10.43 2.25 -3.05
N SER A 61 -10.26 3.35 -3.78
CA SER A 61 -11.40 4.14 -4.29
C SER A 61 -12.27 3.35 -5.27
N ILE A 62 -11.67 2.46 -6.08
CA ILE A 62 -12.40 1.57 -6.98
C ILE A 62 -13.18 0.53 -6.17
N GLU A 63 -12.53 -0.08 -5.17
CA GLU A 63 -13.15 -1.06 -4.29
C GLU A 63 -14.35 -0.48 -3.55
N GLU A 64 -14.16 0.61 -2.83
CA GLU A 64 -15.19 1.28 -2.03
C GLU A 64 -16.38 1.72 -2.89
N ARG A 65 -16.12 2.16 -4.13
CA ARG A 65 -17.17 2.70 -5.00
C ARG A 65 -17.93 1.62 -5.77
N PHE A 66 -17.26 0.55 -6.17
CA PHE A 66 -17.83 -0.40 -7.14
C PHE A 66 -17.86 -1.85 -6.64
N ILE A 67 -16.86 -2.29 -5.88
CA ILE A 67 -16.69 -3.71 -5.52
C ILE A 67 -17.33 -4.02 -4.16
N PHE A 68 -17.01 -3.24 -3.13
CA PHE A 68 -17.52 -3.44 -1.77
C PHE A 68 -19.03 -3.36 -1.70
N PRO A 69 -19.71 -2.37 -2.33
CA PRO A 69 -21.18 -2.32 -2.32
C PRO A 69 -21.83 -3.55 -2.95
N LEU A 70 -21.21 -4.12 -4.00
CA LEU A 70 -21.69 -5.33 -4.66
C LEU A 70 -21.56 -6.56 -3.75
N LEU A 71 -20.38 -6.71 -3.12
CA LEU A 71 -20.10 -7.83 -2.22
C LEU A 71 -20.94 -7.76 -0.93
N ALA A 72 -21.13 -6.56 -0.38
CA ALA A 72 -21.90 -6.30 0.82
C ALA A 72 -23.36 -6.80 0.76
N ALA A 73 -23.90 -7.01 -0.45
CA ALA A 73 -25.22 -7.59 -0.66
C ALA A 73 -25.35 -9.02 -0.08
N ARG A 74 -24.26 -9.78 0.00
CA ARG A 74 -24.23 -11.15 0.55
C ARG A 74 -23.12 -11.40 1.58
N MET A 75 -22.15 -10.51 1.67
CA MET A 75 -20.97 -10.61 2.54
C MET A 75 -20.89 -9.35 3.41
N PRO A 76 -21.57 -9.32 4.57
CA PRO A 76 -21.68 -8.13 5.43
C PRO A 76 -20.35 -7.53 5.87
N GLU A 77 -19.26 -8.31 5.85
CA GLU A 77 -17.89 -7.84 6.13
C GLU A 77 -17.40 -6.75 5.16
N PHE A 78 -18.01 -6.60 3.98
CA PHE A 78 -17.76 -5.50 3.03
C PHE A 78 -18.68 -4.29 3.22
N GLY A 79 -19.55 -4.33 4.24
CA GLY A 79 -20.41 -3.20 4.57
C GLY A 79 -19.60 -1.99 5.08
N THR A 80 -20.26 -0.83 5.18
CA THR A 80 -19.65 0.44 5.62
C THR A 80 -19.11 0.44 7.05
N SER A 81 -19.44 -0.58 7.85
CA SER A 81 -18.93 -0.77 9.21
C SER A 81 -18.22 -2.13 9.33
N GLY A 82 -17.80 -2.69 8.21
CA GLY A 82 -16.99 -3.90 8.16
C GLY A 82 -15.51 -3.56 8.40
N ILE A 83 -14.77 -4.55 8.88
CA ILE A 83 -13.35 -4.39 9.22
C ILE A 83 -12.51 -3.89 8.04
N LEU A 84 -12.81 -4.32 6.81
CA LEU A 84 -12.09 -3.85 5.61
C LEU A 84 -12.30 -2.35 5.36
N ALA A 85 -13.52 -1.85 5.57
CA ALA A 85 -13.80 -0.42 5.44
C ALA A 85 -13.09 0.41 6.53
N GLU A 86 -13.07 -0.07 7.78
CA GLU A 86 -12.32 0.57 8.86
C GLU A 86 -10.80 0.59 8.58
N GLN A 87 -10.27 -0.49 8.01
CA GLN A 87 -8.88 -0.56 7.58
C GLN A 87 -8.57 0.44 6.46
N HIS A 88 -9.45 0.56 5.45
CA HIS A 88 -9.30 1.56 4.39
C HIS A 88 -9.20 2.98 4.94
N GLU A 89 -10.08 3.35 5.89
CA GLU A 89 -10.05 4.67 6.52
C GLU A 89 -8.68 4.97 7.14
N LEU A 90 -8.13 4.03 7.93
CA LEU A 90 -6.83 4.17 8.58
C LEU A 90 -5.67 4.24 7.56
N ILE A 91 -5.76 3.46 6.48
CA ILE A 91 -4.76 3.46 5.42
C ILE A 91 -4.80 4.79 4.65
N HIS A 92 -5.97 5.26 4.22
CA HIS A 92 -6.13 6.56 3.54
C HIS A 92 -5.55 7.70 4.37
N ASP A 93 -5.82 7.69 5.67
CA ASP A 93 -5.27 8.63 6.63
C ASP A 93 -3.72 8.63 6.63
N GLY A 94 -3.12 7.43 6.62
CA GLY A 94 -1.67 7.23 6.48
C GLY A 94 -1.13 7.77 5.15
N LEU A 95 -1.79 7.44 4.05
CA LEU A 95 -1.42 7.87 2.70
C LEU A 95 -1.48 9.38 2.53
N VAL A 96 -2.53 10.04 3.05
CA VAL A 96 -2.66 11.51 3.01
C VAL A 96 -1.49 12.18 3.74
N ARG A 97 -1.11 11.67 4.91
CA ARG A 97 0.02 12.21 5.70
C ARG A 97 1.35 12.02 4.98
N MET A 98 1.63 10.80 4.49
CA MET A 98 2.85 10.47 3.75
C MET A 98 2.96 11.28 2.45
N ARG A 99 1.92 11.24 1.60
CA ARG A 99 1.85 11.99 0.34
C ARG A 99 2.00 13.49 0.56
N GLY A 100 1.39 14.03 1.61
CA GLY A 100 1.51 15.44 1.97
C GLY A 100 2.95 15.86 2.29
N TYR A 101 3.72 14.99 2.95
CA TYR A 101 5.14 15.22 3.19
C TYR A 101 5.97 15.15 1.90
N LEU A 102 5.81 14.08 1.12
CA LEU A 102 6.57 13.89 -0.13
C LEU A 102 6.34 15.02 -1.14
N ASN A 103 5.10 15.52 -1.28
CA ASN A 103 4.80 16.69 -2.11
C ASN A 103 5.54 17.97 -1.67
N ARG A 104 5.80 18.13 -0.36
CA ARG A 104 6.57 19.29 0.12
C ARG A 104 8.05 19.13 -0.22
N CYS A 105 8.59 17.91 -0.08
CA CYS A 105 9.96 17.61 -0.46
C CYS A 105 10.19 17.78 -1.98
N GLU A 106 9.24 17.34 -2.81
CA GLU A 106 9.28 17.51 -4.27
C GLU A 106 9.39 19.00 -4.68
N ARG A 107 8.65 19.88 -4.00
CA ARG A 107 8.61 21.33 -4.29
C ARG A 107 9.83 22.11 -3.81
N ALA A 108 10.61 21.56 -2.88
CA ALA A 108 11.69 22.27 -2.19
C ALA A 108 13.07 22.09 -2.87
N ASP A 109 13.08 21.98 -4.21
CA ASP A 109 14.17 21.40 -5.00
C ASP A 109 14.43 19.94 -4.57
N ALA A 110 13.76 19.00 -5.26
CA ALA A 110 13.74 17.58 -4.97
C ALA A 110 15.16 17.03 -4.72
N GLY A 111 15.51 16.78 -3.46
CA GLY A 111 16.83 16.26 -3.10
C GLY A 111 17.34 16.73 -1.73
N GLU A 112 17.26 18.02 -1.43
CA GLU A 112 17.85 18.58 -0.19
C GLU A 112 16.93 18.48 1.03
N GLY A 113 15.60 18.41 0.82
CA GLY A 113 14.60 18.46 1.88
C GLY A 113 14.01 17.11 2.32
N LEU A 114 14.49 15.97 1.79
CA LEU A 114 13.96 14.66 2.17
C LEU A 114 14.68 14.11 3.41
N ASP A 115 13.97 14.07 4.52
CA ASP A 115 14.31 13.22 5.67
C ASP A 115 13.71 11.82 5.45
N ARG A 116 14.58 10.82 5.23
CA ARG A 116 14.21 9.40 5.05
C ARG A 116 13.64 8.77 6.32
N SER A 117 14.07 9.24 7.49
CA SER A 117 13.55 8.75 8.78
C SER A 117 12.08 9.15 8.95
N GLU A 118 11.69 10.34 8.48
CA GLU A 118 10.29 10.78 8.48
C GLU A 118 9.44 9.96 7.49
N VAL A 119 9.97 9.63 6.30
CA VAL A 119 9.28 8.68 5.38
C VAL A 119 9.02 7.36 6.09
N ARG A 120 10.04 6.79 6.73
CA ARG A 120 9.93 5.53 7.48
C ARG A 120 8.94 5.62 8.64
N ARG A 121 8.86 6.77 9.32
CA ARG A 121 7.89 7.03 10.40
C ARG A 121 6.46 7.04 9.86
N PHE A 122 6.21 7.69 8.72
CA PHE A 122 4.90 7.65 8.07
C PHE A 122 4.51 6.23 7.68
N MET A 123 5.41 5.48 7.04
CA MET A 123 5.17 4.07 6.68
C MET A 123 4.83 3.23 7.92
N GLY A 124 5.61 3.34 8.99
CA GLY A 124 5.35 2.61 10.24
C GLY A 124 4.00 2.93 10.88
N GLY A 125 3.43 4.12 10.63
CA GLY A 125 2.15 4.55 11.20
C GLY A 125 0.93 3.79 10.68
N PHE A 126 1.03 3.12 9.53
CA PHE A 126 -0.06 2.32 8.96
C PHE A 126 0.42 0.97 8.39
N GLU A 127 1.66 0.57 8.67
CA GLU A 127 2.24 -0.67 8.16
C GLU A 127 1.40 -1.90 8.53
N GLN A 128 1.16 -2.09 9.82
CA GLN A 128 0.47 -3.27 10.32
C GLN A 128 -0.93 -3.39 9.70
N VAL A 129 -1.70 -2.29 9.69
CA VAL A 129 -3.06 -2.29 9.13
C VAL A 129 -3.05 -2.53 7.62
N LEU A 130 -2.06 -2.02 6.89
CA LEU A 130 -1.90 -2.30 5.46
C LEU A 130 -1.65 -3.79 5.20
N TRP A 131 -0.72 -4.43 5.92
CA TRP A 131 -0.43 -5.85 5.74
C TRP A 131 -1.64 -6.74 6.08
N GLU A 132 -2.28 -6.47 7.21
CA GLU A 132 -3.49 -7.19 7.63
C GLU A 132 -4.62 -7.02 6.61
N HIS A 133 -4.77 -5.83 6.03
CA HIS A 133 -5.75 -5.55 5.00
C HIS A 133 -5.46 -6.33 3.70
N LEU A 134 -4.24 -6.22 3.16
CA LEU A 134 -3.87 -6.87 1.90
C LEU A 134 -3.95 -8.40 1.96
N ASP A 135 -3.72 -9.00 3.13
CA ASP A 135 -3.88 -10.45 3.38
C ASP A 135 -5.35 -10.82 3.60
N GLY A 136 -6.03 -10.07 4.48
CA GLY A 136 -7.41 -10.32 4.89
C GLY A 136 -8.37 -10.27 3.71
N GLU A 137 -8.22 -9.27 2.84
CA GLU A 137 -9.08 -9.14 1.67
C GLU A 137 -8.90 -10.30 0.69
N VAL A 138 -7.66 -10.72 0.41
CA VAL A 138 -7.39 -11.88 -0.46
C VAL A 138 -8.01 -13.15 0.12
N ALA A 139 -7.90 -13.36 1.43
CA ALA A 139 -8.50 -14.50 2.10
C ALA A 139 -10.04 -14.49 2.01
N VAL A 140 -10.67 -13.33 2.21
CA VAL A 140 -12.12 -13.17 2.13
C VAL A 140 -12.63 -13.32 0.69
N LEU A 141 -11.91 -12.80 -0.30
CA LEU A 141 -12.24 -12.91 -1.72
C LEU A 141 -11.76 -14.24 -2.36
N GLY A 142 -11.13 -15.11 -1.59
CA GLY A 142 -10.67 -16.41 -2.04
C GLY A 142 -11.83 -17.26 -2.58
N GLY A 143 -11.55 -18.05 -3.62
CA GLY A 143 -12.58 -18.84 -4.32
C GLY A 143 -13.39 -19.77 -3.42
N GLU A 144 -12.78 -20.32 -2.36
CA GLU A 144 -13.46 -21.16 -1.38
C GLU A 144 -14.47 -20.40 -0.50
N ASN A 145 -14.18 -19.14 -0.16
CA ASN A 145 -15.12 -18.32 0.59
C ASN A 145 -16.20 -17.76 -0.33
N MET A 146 -15.82 -17.26 -1.51
CA MET A 146 -16.74 -16.69 -2.51
C MET A 146 -17.82 -17.69 -2.95
N ARG A 147 -17.48 -18.97 -3.17
CA ARG A 147 -18.44 -20.02 -3.57
C ARG A 147 -19.53 -20.31 -2.51
N ARG A 148 -19.37 -19.82 -1.28
CA ARG A 148 -20.41 -19.91 -0.23
C ARG A 148 -21.56 -18.94 -0.47
N PHE A 149 -21.31 -17.85 -1.21
CA PHE A 149 -22.24 -16.74 -1.42
C PHE A 149 -22.65 -16.56 -2.88
N TRP A 150 -21.79 -16.94 -3.82
CA TRP A 150 -21.96 -16.67 -5.25
C TRP A 150 -21.68 -17.92 -6.10
N SER A 151 -22.46 -18.10 -7.16
CA SER A 151 -22.14 -19.06 -8.22
C SER A 151 -21.07 -18.49 -9.17
N LEU A 152 -20.38 -19.38 -9.89
CA LEU A 152 -19.36 -18.96 -10.86
C LEU A 152 -19.93 -18.05 -11.96
N ASP A 153 -21.16 -18.31 -12.41
CA ASP A 153 -21.81 -17.50 -13.45
C ASP A 153 -22.21 -16.11 -12.95
N GLU A 154 -22.48 -15.95 -11.65
CA GLU A 154 -22.70 -14.63 -11.04
C GLU A 154 -21.38 -13.85 -10.93
N VAL A 155 -20.30 -14.48 -10.44
CA VAL A 155 -18.98 -13.83 -10.30
C VAL A 155 -18.46 -13.37 -11.66
N ARG A 156 -18.67 -14.14 -12.73
CA ARG A 156 -18.29 -13.75 -14.11
C ARG A 156 -18.99 -12.49 -14.63
N ARG A 157 -20.10 -12.09 -14.00
CA ARG A 157 -20.85 -10.87 -14.35
C ARG A 157 -20.48 -9.69 -13.48
N PHE A 158 -19.56 -9.86 -12.52
CA PHE A 158 -19.07 -8.75 -11.73
C PHE A 158 -18.33 -7.77 -12.65
N PRO A 159 -18.46 -6.46 -12.41
CA PRO A 159 -17.66 -5.46 -13.10
C PRO A 159 -16.24 -5.53 -12.54
N MET A 160 -15.38 -6.32 -13.19
CA MET A 160 -13.95 -6.48 -12.87
C MET A 160 -13.10 -5.70 -13.87
#